data_AF-A0A838IDL7-F1
#
_entry.id   AF-A0A838IDL7-F1
#
_cell.length_a   1.000
_cell.length_b   1.000
_cell.length_c   1.000
_cell.angle_alpha   90.00
_cell.angle_beta   90.00
_cell.angle_gamma   90.00
#
_symmetry.space_group_name_H-M   'P 1'
#
loop_
_entity.id
_entity.type
_entity.pdbx_description
1 polymer ?
#
loop_
_entity_poly.entity_id
_entity_poly.type
_entity_poly.pdbx_seq_one_letter_code
_entity_poly.pdbx_strand_id
1 'polypeptide(L)'
;MRLFAAIVAKFLQSALIVVGLMAVLFTGYLVVTYLWPTVRTLVEAPTQIDQIRDELGRHSREVEARETELEREGTLIAQIRERIEREEDALRGELEQSVKELEEMAARQQARVYETIEQNREHSTEALSAIEREYCSTWNPIKWVTCQRVRARMREFEANVERQRQALSQAALRVEENASAEARKLREDAERELERRTAQMQDELRLGLERFEAVEAERQRLAARADELLLEEQLLHKQHWLAIELERRWPGLLLAALLIFFAPFIRRTLWYFLGMPLVSRARPLQLMPASSKGEIQTHPSARTIEVTVPTGSSLSARSGYIQSDRLGARSALFFDWKAPNLSYASGLIMLTRLEAEADKSDGRLVSLGSPDDPDAYLMEICLDDHPGVVLRARNIVAVVGAISVTAHWRLTSWHAWATSQVRFLTFSGSGSIIVEGYGDVAGHTLEQDCCEKRMPLVIGFDTRLAYKTRRTATFLPYLLDPEREPLVVDVFEGKGMFFHQKNPTSHARQKRTGEHVANFFLDAVRKLLGF
;
A
#
# COMPACT_ATOMS: atom_id res chain seq x y z
N MET A 1 15.92 -36.77 -34.57
CA MET A 1 15.83 -37.02 -33.11
C MET A 1 16.48 -35.95 -32.24
N ARG A 2 17.75 -35.54 -32.46
CA ARG A 2 18.43 -34.51 -31.62
C ARG A 2 17.73 -33.14 -31.55
N LEU A 3 17.09 -32.72 -32.65
CA LEU A 3 16.36 -31.45 -32.72
C LEU A 3 15.04 -31.50 -31.92
N PHE A 4 14.34 -32.64 -31.98
CA PHE A 4 13.15 -32.90 -31.17
C PHE A 4 13.50 -32.97 -29.68
N ALA A 5 14.61 -33.62 -29.31
CA ALA A 5 15.08 -33.69 -27.92
C ALA A 5 15.48 -32.31 -27.36
N ALA A 6 16.10 -31.44 -28.16
CA ALA A 6 16.45 -30.08 -27.75
C ALA A 6 15.19 -29.20 -27.59
N ILE A 7 14.20 -29.36 -28.48
CA ILE A 7 12.90 -28.71 -28.35
C ILE A 7 12.21 -29.16 -27.06
N VAL A 8 12.11 -30.47 -26.84
CA VAL A 8 11.50 -31.04 -25.64
C VAL A 8 12.22 -30.56 -24.38
N ALA A 9 13.56 -30.53 -24.36
CA ALA A 9 14.31 -30.07 -23.18
C ALA A 9 14.09 -28.58 -22.86
N LYS A 10 14.10 -27.70 -23.88
CA LYS A 10 13.78 -26.27 -23.69
C LYS A 10 12.32 -26.07 -23.29
N PHE A 11 11.41 -26.82 -23.90
CA PHE A 11 10.00 -26.79 -23.53
C PHE A 11 9.79 -27.31 -22.12
N LEU A 12 10.51 -28.35 -21.70
CA LEU A 12 10.46 -28.91 -20.36
C LEU A 12 11.01 -27.93 -19.33
N GLN A 13 12.11 -27.23 -19.63
CA GLN A 13 12.68 -26.21 -18.73
C GLN A 13 11.74 -25.00 -18.58
N SER A 14 11.20 -24.50 -19.69
CA SER A 14 10.20 -23.42 -19.68
C SER A 14 8.90 -23.87 -19.02
N ALA A 15 8.47 -25.11 -19.26
CA ALA A 15 7.35 -25.72 -18.58
C ALA A 15 7.65 -25.90 -17.09
N LEU A 16 8.89 -26.16 -16.67
CA LEU A 16 9.25 -26.27 -15.25
C LEU A 16 9.18 -24.91 -14.55
N ILE A 17 9.54 -23.83 -15.25
CA ILE A 17 9.38 -22.45 -14.73
C ILE A 17 7.90 -22.08 -14.66
N VAL A 18 7.11 -22.41 -15.69
CA VAL A 18 5.66 -22.18 -15.67
C VAL A 18 4.96 -23.07 -14.66
N VAL A 19 5.36 -24.32 -14.50
CA VAL A 19 4.88 -25.25 -13.48
C VAL A 19 5.35 -24.80 -12.11
N GLY A 20 6.54 -24.20 -11.97
CA GLY A 20 7.00 -23.61 -10.71
C GLY A 20 6.20 -22.36 -10.35
N LEU A 21 5.94 -21.48 -11.32
CA LEU A 21 5.11 -20.28 -11.13
C LEU A 21 3.65 -20.66 -10.89
N MET A 22 3.12 -21.61 -11.66
CA MET A 22 1.82 -22.22 -11.43
C MET A 22 1.80 -22.98 -10.12
N ALA A 23 2.87 -23.64 -9.67
CA ALA A 23 2.92 -24.31 -8.38
C ALA A 23 2.97 -23.30 -7.25
N VAL A 24 3.63 -22.14 -7.40
CA VAL A 24 3.58 -21.06 -6.41
C VAL A 24 2.19 -20.41 -6.39
N LEU A 25 1.59 -20.14 -7.55
CA LEU A 25 0.21 -19.65 -7.66
C LEU A 25 -0.80 -20.69 -7.19
N PHE A 26 -0.54 -21.97 -7.42
CA PHE A 26 -1.37 -23.11 -7.05
C PHE A 26 -1.17 -23.49 -5.59
N THR A 27 0.02 -23.27 -5.01
CA THR A 27 0.27 -23.37 -3.57
C THR A 27 -0.35 -22.18 -2.87
N GLY A 28 -0.30 -20.99 -3.45
CA GLY A 28 -1.10 -19.84 -3.00
C GLY A 28 -2.59 -20.13 -3.08
N TYR A 29 -3.05 -20.69 -4.21
CA TYR A 29 -4.42 -21.14 -4.39
C TYR A 29 -4.77 -22.27 -3.43
N LEU A 30 -3.89 -23.24 -3.16
CA LEU A 30 -4.08 -24.36 -2.23
C LEU A 30 -4.04 -23.90 -0.79
N VAL A 31 -3.25 -22.89 -0.43
CA VAL A 31 -3.33 -22.26 0.89
C VAL A 31 -4.69 -21.57 1.02
N VAL A 32 -5.14 -20.86 -0.01
CA VAL A 32 -6.49 -20.29 -0.09
C VAL A 32 -7.58 -21.38 -0.10
N THR A 33 -7.35 -22.54 -0.76
CA THR A 33 -8.32 -23.64 -0.93
C THR A 33 -8.28 -24.74 0.14
N TYR A 34 -7.21 -24.87 0.90
CA TYR A 34 -7.18 -25.68 2.13
C TYR A 34 -7.62 -24.85 3.34
N LEU A 35 -7.53 -23.52 3.29
CA LEU A 35 -8.37 -22.65 4.14
C LEU A 35 -9.83 -22.56 3.67
N TRP A 36 -10.21 -23.16 2.53
CA TRP A 36 -11.54 -23.07 1.94
C TRP A 36 -12.65 -23.98 2.48
N PRO A 37 -12.41 -25.05 3.26
CA PRO A 37 -13.49 -25.67 4.03
C PRO A 37 -14.16 -24.65 4.98
N THR A 38 -13.38 -23.68 5.47
CA THR A 38 -13.85 -22.47 6.19
C THR A 38 -14.51 -21.41 5.30
N VAL A 39 -14.35 -21.50 3.97
CA VAL A 39 -14.91 -20.58 2.96
C VAL A 39 -16.12 -21.17 2.23
N ARG A 40 -16.35 -22.48 2.32
CA ARG A 40 -17.59 -23.08 1.80
C ARG A 40 -18.83 -22.68 2.60
N THR A 41 -18.68 -22.35 3.89
CA THR A 41 -19.70 -21.63 4.68
C THR A 41 -19.88 -20.18 4.22
N LEU A 42 -18.94 -19.61 3.45
CA LEU A 42 -18.94 -18.22 2.98
C LEU A 42 -19.60 -18.03 1.59
N VAL A 43 -19.95 -19.10 0.86
CA VAL A 43 -20.77 -18.97 -0.38
C VAL A 43 -22.27 -18.77 -0.04
N GLU A 44 -22.69 -19.11 1.18
CA GLU A 44 -23.98 -18.71 1.77
C GLU A 44 -23.92 -17.35 2.48
N ALA A 45 -22.75 -16.68 2.49
CA ALA A 45 -22.56 -15.42 3.23
C ALA A 45 -23.29 -14.18 2.67
N PRO A 46 -23.60 -14.02 1.37
CA PRO A 46 -24.42 -12.90 0.93
C PRO A 46 -25.77 -12.90 1.65
N THR A 47 -26.37 -14.08 1.79
CA THR A 47 -27.62 -14.24 2.55
C THR A 47 -27.43 -14.04 4.05
N GLN A 48 -26.28 -14.38 4.63
CA GLN A 48 -26.01 -14.14 6.05
C GLN A 48 -25.76 -12.66 6.37
N ILE A 49 -25.04 -11.93 5.53
CA ILE A 49 -24.83 -10.48 5.73
C ILE A 49 -26.15 -9.74 5.62
N ASP A 50 -26.98 -10.10 4.65
CA ASP A 50 -28.32 -9.51 4.51
C ASP A 50 -29.23 -9.88 5.71
N GLN A 51 -29.16 -11.12 6.20
CA GLN A 51 -29.86 -11.55 7.42
C GLN A 51 -29.38 -10.78 8.66
N ILE A 52 -28.07 -10.61 8.86
CA ILE A 52 -27.50 -9.86 9.98
C ILE A 52 -27.91 -8.38 9.88
N ARG A 53 -27.91 -7.79 8.69
CA ARG A 53 -28.38 -6.41 8.49
C ARG A 53 -29.86 -6.26 8.79
N ASP A 54 -30.68 -7.22 8.38
CA ASP A 54 -32.11 -7.22 8.68
C ASP A 54 -32.40 -7.43 10.17
N GLU A 55 -31.61 -8.24 10.87
CA GLU A 55 -31.68 -8.42 12.33
C GLU A 55 -31.20 -7.17 13.08
N LEU A 56 -30.09 -6.57 12.65
CA LEU A 56 -29.58 -5.31 13.20
C LEU A 56 -30.62 -4.20 13.05
N GLY A 57 -31.23 -4.09 11.88
CA GLY A 57 -32.29 -3.11 11.61
C GLY A 57 -33.59 -3.39 12.37
N ARG A 58 -33.85 -4.63 12.80
CA ARG A 58 -34.96 -4.94 13.71
C ARG A 58 -34.64 -4.51 15.13
N HIS A 59 -33.48 -4.90 15.66
CA HIS A 59 -33.07 -4.53 17.01
C HIS A 59 -32.88 -3.02 17.18
N SER A 60 -32.39 -2.29 16.17
CA SER A 60 -32.27 -0.83 16.25
C SER A 60 -33.64 -0.17 16.38
N ARG A 61 -34.65 -0.66 15.65
CA ARG A 61 -36.03 -0.16 15.74
C ARG A 61 -36.68 -0.51 17.08
N GLU A 62 -36.38 -1.68 17.63
CA GLU A 62 -36.83 -2.07 18.97
C GLU A 62 -36.20 -1.20 20.05
N VAL A 63 -34.90 -0.90 19.95
CA VAL A 63 -34.21 0.03 20.87
C VAL A 63 -34.84 1.42 20.82
N GLU A 64 -35.10 1.95 19.63
CA GLU A 64 -35.75 3.25 19.46
C GLU A 64 -37.18 3.25 20.02
N ALA A 65 -37.95 2.18 19.80
CA ALA A 65 -39.28 2.03 20.39
C ALA A 65 -39.23 2.02 21.92
N ARG A 66 -38.28 1.30 22.54
CA ARG A 66 -38.10 1.29 24.00
C ARG A 66 -37.60 2.62 24.55
N GLU A 67 -36.82 3.38 23.78
CA GLU A 67 -36.43 4.73 24.16
C GLU A 67 -37.64 5.67 24.24
N THR A 68 -38.56 5.61 23.28
CA THR A 68 -39.81 6.38 23.37
C THR A 68 -40.71 5.94 24.54
N GLU A 69 -40.67 4.66 24.92
CA GLU A 69 -41.39 4.15 26.09
C GLU A 69 -40.77 4.63 27.40
N LEU A 70 -39.43 4.65 27.50
CA LEU A 70 -38.69 5.25 28.62
C LEU A 70 -39.01 6.73 28.78
N GLU A 71 -39.07 7.49 27.68
CA GLU A 71 -39.48 8.90 27.73
C GLU A 71 -40.90 9.05 28.28
N ARG A 72 -41.85 8.22 27.83
CA ARG A 72 -43.23 8.23 28.33
C ARG A 72 -43.29 7.91 29.82
N GLU A 73 -42.66 6.83 30.27
CA GLU A 73 -42.62 6.45 31.69
C GLU A 73 -41.92 7.54 32.53
N GLY A 74 -40.83 8.13 32.03
CA GLY A 74 -40.16 9.26 32.68
C GLY A 74 -41.07 10.48 32.85
N THR A 75 -41.88 10.80 31.83
CA THR A 75 -42.87 11.89 31.95
C THR A 75 -44.00 11.56 32.93
N LEU A 76 -44.44 10.30 33.01
CA LEU A 76 -45.44 9.87 33.98
C LEU A 76 -44.91 9.98 35.42
N ILE A 77 -43.68 9.54 35.66
CA ILE A 77 -43.00 9.69 36.96
C ILE A 77 -42.90 11.16 37.37
N ALA A 78 -42.51 12.05 36.43
CA ALA A 78 -42.45 13.47 36.69
C ALA A 78 -43.81 14.09 37.02
N GLN A 79 -44.87 13.70 36.29
CA GLN A 79 -46.24 14.13 36.55
C GLN A 79 -46.76 13.66 37.91
N ILE A 80 -46.45 12.42 38.32
CA ILE A 80 -46.81 11.90 39.64
C ILE A 80 -46.11 12.70 40.73
N ARG A 81 -44.81 12.98 40.60
CA ARG A 81 -44.07 13.81 41.56
C ARG A 81 -44.68 15.21 41.69
N GLU A 82 -44.97 15.86 40.57
CA GLU A 82 -45.60 17.18 40.57
C GLU A 82 -47.00 17.15 41.22
N ARG A 83 -47.76 16.07 40.99
CA ARG A 83 -49.07 15.89 41.63
C ARG A 83 -48.94 15.74 43.15
N ILE A 84 -47.96 14.98 43.64
CA ILE A 84 -47.68 14.84 45.07
C ILE A 84 -47.42 16.22 45.69
N GLU A 85 -46.53 17.01 45.09
CA GLU A 85 -46.19 18.35 45.59
C GLU A 85 -47.42 19.28 45.61
N ARG A 86 -48.21 19.30 44.53
CA ARG A 86 -49.43 20.13 44.45
C ARG A 86 -50.50 19.70 45.46
N GLU A 87 -50.70 18.41 45.69
CA GLU A 87 -51.68 17.92 46.68
C GLU A 87 -51.22 18.23 48.11
N GLU A 88 -49.92 18.14 48.40
CA GLU A 88 -49.35 18.54 49.70
C GLU A 88 -49.55 20.05 49.96
N ASP A 89 -49.22 20.89 48.98
CA ASP A 89 -49.39 22.34 49.08
C ASP A 89 -50.88 22.74 49.23
N ALA A 90 -51.78 22.07 48.50
CA ALA A 90 -53.22 22.33 48.59
C ALA A 90 -53.79 21.99 49.98
N LEU A 91 -53.43 20.82 50.52
CA LEU A 91 -53.86 20.39 51.86
C LEU A 91 -53.28 21.29 52.95
N ARG A 92 -52.00 21.68 52.82
CA ARG A 92 -51.37 22.62 53.76
C ARG A 92 -52.07 23.97 53.73
N GLY A 93 -52.40 24.48 52.55
CA GLY A 93 -53.15 25.74 52.39
C GLY A 93 -54.56 25.68 52.99
N GLU A 94 -55.31 24.60 52.75
CA GLU A 94 -56.66 24.40 53.32
C GLU A 94 -56.62 24.31 54.85
N LEU A 95 -55.60 23.63 55.40
CA LEU A 95 -55.39 23.53 56.84
C LEU A 95 -55.05 24.89 57.46
N GLU A 96 -54.12 25.64 56.87
CA GLU A 96 -53.75 26.98 57.34
C GLU A 96 -54.96 27.93 57.33
N GLN A 97 -55.77 27.88 56.28
CA GLN A 97 -56.99 28.68 56.19
C GLN A 97 -58.01 28.27 57.26
N SER A 98 -58.27 26.98 57.45
CA SER A 98 -59.23 26.47 58.43
C SER A 98 -58.83 26.82 59.87
N VAL A 99 -57.53 26.71 60.19
CA VAL A 99 -57.00 27.13 61.50
C VAL A 99 -57.17 28.64 61.69
N LYS A 100 -56.85 29.45 60.68
CA LYS A 100 -57.00 30.90 60.75
C LYS A 100 -58.47 31.31 60.94
N GLU A 101 -59.40 30.67 60.24
CA GLU A 101 -60.83 30.93 60.39
C GLU A 101 -61.33 30.60 61.81
N LEU A 102 -60.86 29.51 62.42
CA LEU A 102 -61.16 29.17 63.82
C LEU A 102 -60.61 30.20 64.80
N GLU A 103 -59.36 30.63 64.62
CA GLU A 103 -58.74 31.68 65.44
C GLU A 103 -59.52 33.01 65.33
N GLU A 104 -59.89 33.42 64.11
CA GLU A 104 -60.70 34.62 63.87
C GLU A 104 -62.11 34.51 64.43
N MET A 105 -62.74 33.33 64.38
CA MET A 105 -64.05 33.10 64.99
C MET A 105 -63.98 33.17 66.52
N ALA A 106 -62.95 32.56 67.13
CA ALA A 106 -62.71 32.64 68.57
C ALA A 106 -62.49 34.09 69.02
N ALA A 107 -61.64 34.83 68.30
CA ALA A 107 -61.38 36.25 68.56
C ALA A 107 -62.66 37.10 68.43
N ARG A 108 -63.48 36.86 67.40
CA ARG A 108 -64.76 37.57 67.19
C ARG A 108 -65.80 37.25 68.26
N GLN A 109 -65.86 36.02 68.75
CA GLN A 109 -66.75 35.65 69.85
C GLN A 109 -66.30 36.32 71.14
N GLN A 110 -65.00 36.31 71.43
CA GLN A 110 -64.42 36.97 72.59
C GLN A 110 -64.70 38.49 72.56
N ALA A 111 -64.46 39.15 71.43
CA ALA A 111 -64.75 40.58 71.26
C ALA A 111 -66.23 40.92 71.47
N ARG A 112 -67.16 40.15 70.89
CA ARG A 112 -68.61 40.34 71.07
C ARG A 112 -69.06 40.18 72.52
N VAL A 113 -68.49 39.21 73.23
CA VAL A 113 -68.76 39.02 74.66
C VAL A 113 -68.29 40.24 75.46
N TYR A 114 -67.07 40.74 75.20
CA TYR A 114 -66.57 41.95 75.87
C TYR A 114 -67.41 43.19 75.59
N GLU A 115 -67.76 43.43 74.32
CA GLU A 115 -68.58 44.58 73.92
C GLU A 115 -69.96 44.56 74.58
N THR A 116 -70.63 43.40 74.59
CA THR A 116 -71.96 43.24 75.21
C THR A 116 -71.91 43.54 76.72
N ILE A 117 -70.81 43.19 77.38
CA ILE A 117 -70.62 43.50 78.81
C ILE A 117 -70.44 44.99 79.02
N GLU A 118 -69.61 45.64 78.20
CA GLU A 118 -69.32 47.07 78.31
C GLU A 118 -70.59 47.90 78.06
N GLN A 119 -71.37 47.57 77.03
CA GLN A 119 -72.66 48.21 76.76
C GLN A 119 -73.66 48.00 77.91
N ASN A 120 -73.79 46.78 78.43
CA ASN A 120 -74.67 46.50 79.57
C ASN A 120 -74.23 47.24 80.84
N ARG A 121 -72.93 47.39 81.04
CA ARG A 121 -72.36 48.16 82.15
C ARG A 121 -72.70 49.63 81.99
N GLU A 122 -72.42 50.23 80.85
CA GLU A 122 -72.70 51.64 80.58
C GLU A 122 -74.19 51.95 80.82
N HIS A 123 -75.09 51.21 80.16
CA HIS A 123 -76.54 51.39 80.35
C HIS A 123 -76.99 51.24 81.80
N SER A 124 -76.46 50.25 82.53
CA SER A 124 -76.81 50.05 83.93
C SER A 124 -76.26 51.16 84.83
N THR A 125 -75.03 51.62 84.58
CA THR A 125 -74.43 52.72 85.34
C THR A 125 -75.12 54.05 85.08
N GLU A 126 -75.49 54.34 83.83
CA GLU A 126 -76.25 55.53 83.48
C GLU A 126 -77.62 55.55 84.15
N ALA A 127 -78.38 54.44 84.05
CA ALA A 127 -79.69 54.31 84.68
C ALA A 127 -79.61 54.48 86.20
N LEU A 128 -78.62 53.87 86.86
CA LEU A 128 -78.43 54.02 88.31
C LEU A 128 -77.95 55.43 88.70
N SER A 129 -77.10 56.07 87.89
CA SER A 129 -76.63 57.45 88.15
C SER A 129 -77.74 58.49 87.99
N ALA A 130 -78.70 58.26 87.09
CA ALA A 130 -79.86 59.12 86.90
C ALA A 130 -80.76 59.05 88.14
N ILE A 131 -81.02 57.84 88.65
CA ILE A 131 -81.73 57.62 89.91
C ILE A 131 -80.97 58.27 91.07
N GLU A 132 -79.64 58.12 91.15
CA GLU A 132 -78.85 58.76 92.22
C GLU A 132 -79.00 60.29 92.19
N ARG A 133 -78.90 60.92 91.02
CA ARG A 133 -79.07 62.38 90.87
C ARG A 133 -80.46 62.87 91.27
N GLU A 134 -81.51 62.13 90.97
CA GLU A 134 -82.89 62.50 91.28
C GLU A 134 -83.19 62.43 92.79
N TYR A 135 -82.69 61.38 93.46
CA TYR A 135 -83.00 61.13 94.86
C TYR A 135 -81.99 61.74 95.84
N CYS A 136 -80.72 61.93 95.45
CA CYS A 136 -79.67 62.41 96.35
C CYS A 136 -79.41 63.94 96.29
N SER A 137 -80.00 64.68 95.35
CA SER A 137 -79.77 66.12 95.19
C SER A 137 -80.63 67.03 96.08
N THR A 138 -81.64 66.49 96.76
CA THR A 138 -82.60 67.27 97.56
C THR A 138 -82.52 66.93 99.05
N TRP A 139 -82.50 67.96 99.90
CA TRP A 139 -82.39 67.83 101.36
C TRP A 139 -83.75 67.46 102.00
N ASN A 140 -84.31 66.31 101.60
CA ASN A 140 -85.54 65.75 102.16
C ASN A 140 -85.22 64.46 102.92
N PRO A 141 -85.63 64.31 104.21
CA PRO A 141 -85.28 63.17 105.05
C PRO A 141 -85.77 61.82 104.51
N ILE A 142 -86.91 61.78 103.80
CA ILE A 142 -87.41 60.54 103.16
C ILE A 142 -86.52 60.18 101.96
N LYS A 143 -86.10 61.18 101.19
CA LYS A 143 -85.21 61.00 100.03
C LYS A 143 -83.79 60.55 100.44
N TRP A 144 -83.31 60.98 101.60
CA TRP A 144 -82.01 60.57 102.14
C TRP A 144 -81.93 59.06 102.42
N VAL A 145 -82.99 58.47 102.98
CA VAL A 145 -83.06 57.02 103.22
C VAL A 145 -83.10 56.24 101.89
N THR A 146 -83.83 56.73 100.90
CA THR A 146 -83.82 56.12 99.55
C THR A 146 -82.48 56.27 98.87
N CYS A 147 -81.79 57.39 99.03
CA CYS A 147 -80.43 57.61 98.50
C CYS A 147 -79.44 56.59 99.09
N GLN A 148 -79.49 56.32 100.41
CA GLN A 148 -78.67 55.26 101.01
C GLN A 148 -78.98 53.87 100.45
N ARG A 149 -80.27 53.56 100.23
CA ARG A 149 -80.70 52.27 99.66
C ARG A 149 -80.25 52.11 98.19
N VAL A 150 -80.30 53.18 97.40
CA VAL A 150 -79.79 53.21 96.02
C VAL A 150 -78.27 53.01 96.00
N ARG A 151 -77.52 53.70 96.87
CA ARG A 151 -76.06 53.52 96.99
C ARG A 151 -75.66 52.12 97.44
N ALA A 152 -76.39 51.51 98.37
CA ALA A 152 -76.15 50.13 98.78
C ALA A 152 -76.37 49.17 97.60
N ARG A 153 -77.45 49.36 96.83
CA ARG A 153 -77.74 48.56 95.63
C ARG A 153 -76.71 48.75 94.52
N MET A 154 -76.11 49.95 94.42
CA MET A 154 -75.03 50.24 93.49
C MET A 154 -73.76 49.44 93.82
N ARG A 155 -73.38 49.35 95.10
CA ARG A 155 -72.23 48.52 95.53
C ARG A 155 -72.46 47.02 95.29
N GLU A 156 -73.68 46.53 95.52
CA GLU A 156 -74.04 45.15 95.20
C GLU A 156 -73.99 44.88 93.70
N PHE A 157 -74.43 45.85 92.89
CA PHE A 157 -74.33 45.79 91.44
C PHE A 157 -72.87 45.77 90.97
N GLU A 158 -72.01 46.67 91.47
CA GLU A 158 -70.58 46.68 91.17
C GLU A 158 -69.90 45.34 91.54
N ALA A 159 -70.22 44.78 92.70
CA ALA A 159 -69.72 43.46 93.12
C ALA A 159 -70.24 42.31 92.25
N ASN A 160 -71.47 42.41 91.72
CA ASN A 160 -72.01 41.44 90.76
C ASN A 160 -71.33 41.56 89.39
N VAL A 161 -71.07 42.78 88.92
CA VAL A 161 -70.35 43.05 87.67
C VAL A 161 -68.94 42.48 87.73
N GLU A 162 -68.22 42.66 88.85
CA GLU A 162 -66.86 42.11 89.00
C GLU A 162 -66.87 40.57 89.00
N ARG A 163 -67.86 39.95 89.67
CA ARG A 163 -68.04 38.48 89.61
C ARG A 163 -68.39 37.98 88.20
N GLN A 164 -69.25 38.70 87.48
CA GLN A 164 -69.55 38.40 86.09
C GLN A 164 -68.31 38.55 85.20
N ARG A 165 -67.49 39.58 85.42
CA ARG A 165 -66.22 39.79 84.70
C ARG A 165 -65.25 38.63 84.91
N GLN A 166 -65.11 38.16 86.14
CA GLN A 166 -64.26 37.00 86.46
C GLN A 166 -64.81 35.69 85.86
N ALA A 167 -66.14 35.48 85.91
CA ALA A 167 -66.75 34.31 85.28
C ALA A 167 -66.59 34.33 83.75
N LEU A 168 -66.63 35.52 83.14
CA LEU A 168 -66.51 35.70 81.70
C LEU A 168 -65.05 35.63 81.23
N SER A 169 -64.07 36.10 82.01
CA SER A 169 -62.67 35.87 81.68
C SER A 169 -62.31 34.38 81.73
N GLN A 170 -62.87 33.64 82.69
CA GLN A 170 -62.75 32.17 82.72
C GLN A 170 -63.47 31.50 81.55
N ALA A 171 -64.64 32.01 81.14
CA ALA A 171 -65.32 31.52 79.95
C ALA A 171 -64.52 31.80 78.66
N ALA A 172 -63.91 32.97 78.54
CA ALA A 172 -63.05 33.34 77.41
C ALA A 172 -61.81 32.43 77.32
N LEU A 173 -61.13 32.16 78.45
CA LEU A 173 -60.03 31.20 78.50
C LEU A 173 -60.46 29.80 78.06
N ARG A 174 -61.64 29.33 78.47
CA ARG A 174 -62.17 28.03 78.02
C ARG A 174 -62.49 27.99 76.52
N VAL A 175 -62.96 29.11 75.95
CA VAL A 175 -63.19 29.21 74.50
C VAL A 175 -61.86 29.12 73.74
N GLU A 176 -60.81 29.78 74.24
CA GLU A 176 -59.46 29.72 73.66
C GLU A 176 -58.83 28.32 73.80
N GLU A 177 -58.96 27.68 74.96
CA GLU A 177 -58.52 26.30 75.19
C GLU A 177 -59.26 25.32 74.27
N ASN A 178 -60.57 25.47 74.11
CA ASN A 178 -61.35 24.62 73.21
C ASN A 178 -60.98 24.86 71.74
N ALA A 179 -60.82 26.11 71.32
CA ALA A 179 -60.42 26.45 69.95
C ALA A 179 -59.02 25.92 69.61
N SER A 180 -58.06 26.04 70.55
CA SER A 180 -56.72 25.50 70.37
C SER A 180 -56.68 23.97 70.39
N ALA A 181 -57.50 23.32 71.21
CA ALA A 181 -57.65 21.86 71.21
C ALA A 181 -58.28 21.35 69.90
N GLU A 182 -59.27 22.07 69.36
CA GLU A 182 -59.90 21.76 68.08
C GLU A 182 -58.93 21.98 66.91
N ALA A 183 -58.17 23.07 66.92
CA ALA A 183 -57.11 23.33 65.94
C ALA A 183 -56.03 22.24 65.96
N ARG A 184 -55.65 21.72 67.14
CA ARG A 184 -54.71 20.59 67.25
C ARG A 184 -55.28 19.31 66.65
N LYS A 185 -56.54 18.98 66.93
CA LYS A 185 -57.20 17.80 66.34
C LYS A 185 -57.27 17.89 64.82
N LEU A 186 -57.63 19.07 64.29
CA LEU A 186 -57.66 19.31 62.85
C LEU A 186 -56.27 19.14 62.20
N ARG A 187 -55.20 19.62 62.86
CA ARG A 187 -53.82 19.38 62.40
C ARG A 187 -53.47 17.89 62.40
N GLU A 188 -53.74 17.18 63.49
CA GLU A 188 -53.47 15.74 63.57
C GLU A 188 -54.25 14.92 62.52
N ASP A 189 -55.52 15.24 62.30
CA ASP A 189 -56.35 14.53 61.32
C ASP A 189 -55.90 14.86 59.88
N ALA A 190 -55.52 16.11 59.60
CA ALA A 190 -54.95 16.53 58.33
C ALA A 190 -53.59 15.86 58.06
N GLU A 191 -52.72 15.76 59.07
CA GLU A 191 -51.43 15.05 58.97
C GLU A 191 -51.65 13.57 58.64
N ARG A 192 -52.58 12.89 59.31
CA ARG A 192 -52.90 11.48 59.00
C ARG A 192 -53.46 11.29 57.59
N GLU A 193 -54.30 12.20 57.12
CA GLU A 193 -54.83 12.15 55.76
C GLU A 193 -53.72 12.40 54.72
N LEU A 194 -52.83 13.35 55.00
CA LEU A 194 -51.66 13.63 54.17
C LEU A 194 -50.72 12.41 54.11
N GLU A 195 -50.42 11.78 55.25
CA GLU A 195 -49.60 10.56 55.31
C GLU A 195 -50.21 9.42 54.49
N ARG A 196 -51.53 9.23 54.56
CA ARG A 196 -52.21 8.18 53.78
C ARG A 196 -52.13 8.44 52.28
N ARG A 197 -52.40 9.67 51.83
CA ARG A 197 -52.35 10.02 50.41
C ARG A 197 -50.94 10.00 49.86
N THR A 198 -49.98 10.52 50.62
CA THR A 198 -48.56 10.48 50.23
C THR A 198 -48.04 9.05 50.16
N ALA A 199 -48.41 8.17 51.09
CA ALA A 199 -48.06 6.74 51.02
C ALA A 199 -48.62 6.06 49.77
N GLN A 200 -49.89 6.29 49.43
CA GLN A 200 -50.50 5.74 48.20
C GLN A 200 -49.77 6.22 46.94
N MET A 201 -49.49 7.52 46.84
CA MET A 201 -48.77 8.07 45.67
C MET A 201 -47.30 7.64 45.63
N GLN A 202 -46.65 7.43 46.78
CA GLN A 202 -45.30 6.88 46.85
C GLN A 202 -45.23 5.43 46.37
N ASP A 203 -46.26 4.62 46.65
CA ASP A 203 -46.35 3.26 46.12
C ASP A 203 -46.53 3.27 44.59
N GLU A 204 -47.37 4.17 44.05
CA GLU A 204 -47.49 4.36 42.59
C GLU A 204 -46.16 4.79 41.96
N LEU A 205 -45.44 5.72 42.61
CA LEU A 205 -44.12 6.16 42.16
C LEU A 205 -43.10 5.01 42.17
N ARG A 206 -43.12 4.16 43.21
CA ARG A 206 -42.23 3.00 43.31
C ARG A 206 -42.47 2.00 42.18
N LEU A 207 -43.74 1.70 41.89
CA LEU A 207 -44.12 0.84 40.78
C LEU A 207 -43.72 1.44 39.43
N GLY A 208 -43.84 2.76 39.27
CA GLY A 208 -43.36 3.46 38.07
C GLY A 208 -41.85 3.34 37.89
N LEU A 209 -41.08 3.52 38.95
CA LEU A 209 -39.62 3.35 38.93
C LEU A 209 -39.19 1.92 38.61
N GLU A 210 -39.83 0.90 39.21
CA GLU A 210 -39.56 -0.51 38.91
C GLU A 210 -39.82 -0.85 37.43
N ARG A 211 -40.87 -0.28 36.83
CA ARG A 211 -41.14 -0.42 35.39
C ARG A 211 -40.10 0.29 34.54
N PHE A 212 -39.71 1.50 34.91
CA PHE A 212 -38.68 2.26 34.22
C PHE A 212 -37.35 1.49 34.18
N GLU A 213 -36.90 0.95 35.33
CA GLU A 213 -35.69 0.14 35.42
C GLU A 213 -35.77 -1.14 34.56
N ALA A 214 -36.93 -1.79 34.54
CA ALA A 214 -37.13 -2.98 33.72
C ALA A 214 -37.01 -2.68 32.22
N VAL A 215 -37.61 -1.59 31.74
CA VAL A 215 -37.53 -1.15 30.34
C VAL A 215 -36.09 -0.72 29.99
N GLU A 216 -35.40 -0.03 30.90
CA GLU A 216 -34.00 0.36 30.69
C GLU A 216 -33.08 -0.86 30.58
N ALA A 217 -33.25 -1.87 31.43
CA ALA A 217 -32.49 -3.10 31.37
C ALA A 217 -32.71 -3.87 30.05
N GLU A 218 -33.95 -3.87 29.53
CA GLU A 218 -34.27 -4.48 28.23
C GLU A 218 -33.60 -3.72 27.08
N ARG A 219 -33.68 -2.38 27.09
CA ARG A 219 -32.98 -1.51 26.13
C ARG A 219 -31.47 -1.80 26.10
N GLN A 220 -30.83 -1.89 27.26
CA GLN A 220 -29.38 -2.13 27.35
C GLN A 220 -29.00 -3.50 26.76
N ARG A 221 -29.81 -4.54 26.99
CA ARG A 221 -29.58 -5.87 26.41
C ARG A 221 -29.68 -5.86 24.89
N LEU A 222 -30.69 -5.19 24.33
CA LEU A 222 -30.87 -5.05 22.89
C LEU A 222 -29.72 -4.26 22.25
N ALA A 223 -29.28 -3.18 22.90
CA ALA A 223 -28.14 -2.38 22.44
C ALA A 223 -26.84 -3.20 22.41
N ALA A 224 -26.55 -3.95 23.49
CA ALA A 224 -25.38 -4.82 23.54
C ALA A 224 -25.41 -5.89 22.44
N ARG A 225 -26.60 -6.44 22.13
CA ARG A 225 -26.75 -7.42 21.06
C ARG A 225 -26.52 -6.82 19.67
N ALA A 226 -26.96 -5.59 19.45
CA ALA A 226 -26.69 -4.87 18.20
C ALA A 226 -25.19 -4.60 18.01
N ASP A 227 -24.47 -4.25 19.08
CA ASP A 227 -23.02 -4.03 19.05
C ASP A 227 -22.24 -5.32 18.72
N GLU A 228 -22.65 -6.46 19.26
CA GLU A 228 -22.07 -7.77 18.90
C GLU A 228 -22.22 -8.08 17.41
N LEU A 229 -23.41 -7.86 16.86
CA LEU A 229 -23.70 -8.09 15.44
C LEU A 229 -22.89 -7.16 14.52
N LEU A 230 -22.70 -5.89 14.90
CA LEU A 230 -21.86 -4.94 14.18
C LEU A 230 -20.40 -5.40 14.12
N LEU A 231 -19.88 -5.93 15.23
CA LEU A 231 -18.52 -6.43 15.29
C LEU A 231 -18.32 -7.67 14.40
N GLU A 232 -19.33 -8.54 14.35
CA GLU A 232 -19.35 -9.69 13.44
C GLU A 232 -19.39 -9.27 11.96
N GLU A 233 -20.21 -8.28 11.58
CA GLU A 233 -20.24 -7.72 10.22
C GLU A 233 -18.86 -7.16 9.83
N GLN A 234 -18.19 -6.42 10.72
CA GLN A 234 -16.86 -5.86 10.45
C GLN A 234 -15.78 -6.93 10.25
N LEU A 235 -15.81 -8.01 11.04
CA LEU A 235 -14.85 -9.11 10.90
C LEU A 235 -15.06 -9.84 9.58
N LEU A 236 -16.32 -10.12 9.22
CA LEU A 236 -16.67 -10.72 7.94
C LEU A 236 -16.22 -9.81 6.78
N HIS A 237 -16.46 -8.49 6.86
CA HIS A 237 -16.09 -7.57 5.80
C HIS A 237 -14.57 -7.50 5.57
N LYS A 238 -13.76 -7.50 6.64
CA LYS A 238 -12.29 -7.52 6.54
C LYS A 238 -11.76 -8.81 5.91
N GLN A 239 -12.35 -9.96 6.22
CA GLN A 239 -11.93 -11.24 5.65
C GLN A 239 -12.28 -11.35 4.16
N HIS A 240 -13.45 -10.84 3.75
CA HIS A 240 -13.91 -10.92 2.35
C HIS A 240 -13.23 -9.93 1.40
N TRP A 241 -12.76 -8.77 1.90
CA TRP A 241 -12.11 -7.77 1.04
C TRP A 241 -10.95 -8.36 0.23
N LEU A 242 -10.14 -9.24 0.83
CA LEU A 242 -9.02 -9.90 0.16
C LEU A 242 -9.49 -10.86 -0.95
N ALA A 243 -10.57 -11.60 -0.72
CA ALA A 243 -11.12 -12.55 -1.69
C ALA A 243 -11.70 -11.81 -2.91
N ILE A 244 -12.46 -10.75 -2.68
CA ILE A 244 -13.08 -9.93 -3.73
C ILE A 244 -12.00 -9.23 -4.57
N GLU A 245 -10.97 -8.67 -3.93
CA GLU A 245 -9.91 -7.97 -4.66
C GLU A 245 -9.04 -8.93 -5.48
N LEU A 246 -8.83 -10.16 -4.98
CA LEU A 246 -8.11 -11.21 -5.72
C LEU A 246 -8.92 -11.71 -6.92
N GLU A 247 -10.22 -11.96 -6.76
CA GLU A 247 -11.11 -12.36 -7.86
C GLU A 247 -11.19 -11.27 -8.96
N ARG A 248 -11.14 -10.00 -8.56
CA ARG A 248 -11.10 -8.90 -9.52
C ARG A 248 -9.78 -8.80 -10.28
N ARG A 249 -8.65 -9.13 -9.65
CA ARG A 249 -7.30 -8.89 -10.20
C ARG A 249 -6.62 -10.11 -10.81
N TRP A 250 -7.09 -11.34 -10.55
CA TRP A 250 -6.44 -12.55 -11.08
C TRP A 250 -6.33 -12.60 -12.62
N PRO A 251 -7.29 -12.09 -13.44
CA PRO A 251 -7.13 -12.12 -14.89
C PRO A 251 -5.99 -11.23 -15.35
N GLY A 252 -5.81 -10.07 -14.70
CA GLY A 252 -4.72 -9.14 -14.98
C GLY A 252 -3.35 -9.72 -14.58
N LEU A 253 -3.27 -10.40 -13.43
CA LEU A 253 -2.04 -11.07 -13.00
C LEU A 253 -1.67 -12.24 -13.92
N LEU A 254 -2.65 -13.02 -14.36
CA LEU A 254 -2.44 -14.11 -15.31
C LEU A 254 -1.96 -13.56 -16.66
N LEU A 255 -2.60 -12.51 -17.16
CA LEU A 255 -2.18 -11.83 -18.40
C LEU A 255 -0.76 -11.28 -18.28
N ALA A 256 -0.41 -10.65 -17.15
CA ALA A 256 0.94 -10.15 -16.92
C ALA A 256 1.98 -11.28 -16.88
N ALA A 257 1.69 -12.37 -16.18
CA ALA A 257 2.56 -13.56 -16.14
C ALA A 257 2.74 -14.16 -17.54
N LEU A 258 1.66 -14.27 -18.32
CA LEU A 258 1.68 -14.72 -19.70
C LEU A 258 2.56 -13.82 -20.58
N LEU A 259 2.41 -12.50 -20.43
CA LEU A 259 3.15 -11.51 -21.21
C LEU A 259 4.65 -11.54 -20.88
N ILE A 260 5.02 -11.71 -19.60
CA ILE A 260 6.42 -11.90 -19.18
C ILE A 260 7.00 -13.20 -19.77
N PHE A 261 6.24 -14.29 -19.77
CA PHE A 261 6.67 -15.57 -20.32
C PHE A 261 6.89 -15.49 -21.85
N PHE A 262 5.96 -14.85 -22.57
CA PHE A 262 6.03 -14.70 -24.03
C PHE A 262 6.90 -13.53 -24.49
N ALA A 263 7.28 -12.59 -23.62
CA ALA A 263 8.11 -11.43 -23.94
C ALA A 263 9.37 -11.76 -24.78
N PRO A 264 10.21 -12.74 -24.45
CA PRO A 264 11.39 -13.06 -25.27
C PRO A 264 11.01 -13.55 -26.68
N PHE A 265 9.91 -14.28 -26.83
CA PHE A 265 9.42 -14.77 -28.12
C PHE A 265 8.79 -13.65 -28.95
N ILE A 266 7.97 -12.81 -28.33
CA ILE A 266 7.36 -11.63 -28.96
C ILE A 266 8.47 -10.70 -29.47
N ARG A 267 9.45 -10.37 -28.61
CA ARG A 267 10.58 -9.51 -28.99
C ARG A 267 11.37 -10.08 -30.18
N ARG A 268 11.67 -11.38 -30.17
CA ARG A 268 12.38 -12.05 -31.29
C ARG A 268 11.58 -12.02 -32.57
N THR A 269 10.28 -12.29 -32.48
CA THR A 269 9.35 -12.24 -33.62
C THR A 269 9.30 -10.83 -34.21
N LEU A 270 9.17 -9.81 -33.35
CA LEU A 270 9.16 -8.41 -33.75
C LEU A 270 10.46 -7.99 -34.44
N TRP A 271 11.62 -8.36 -33.89
CA TRP A 271 12.91 -8.05 -34.53
C TRP A 271 13.11 -8.78 -35.86
N TYR A 272 12.62 -10.03 -35.98
CA TYR A 272 12.72 -10.81 -37.21
C TYR A 272 11.85 -10.26 -38.35
N PHE A 273 10.60 -9.89 -38.04
CA PHE A 273 9.62 -9.44 -39.05
C PHE A 273 9.58 -7.93 -39.25
N LEU A 274 9.97 -7.12 -38.27
CA LEU A 274 9.90 -5.67 -38.33
C LEU A 274 11.30 -5.04 -38.39
N GLY A 275 12.18 -5.42 -37.46
CA GLY A 275 13.52 -4.83 -37.36
C GLY A 275 14.43 -5.16 -38.54
N MET A 276 14.59 -6.45 -38.87
CA MET A 276 15.52 -6.87 -39.90
C MET A 276 15.18 -6.41 -41.33
N PRO A 277 13.89 -6.36 -41.75
CA PRO A 277 13.55 -5.77 -43.04
C PRO A 277 14.00 -4.31 -43.18
N LEU A 278 13.91 -3.51 -42.10
CA LEU A 278 14.43 -2.14 -42.10
C LEU A 278 15.95 -2.12 -42.26
N VAL A 279 16.68 -2.99 -41.53
CA VAL A 279 18.14 -3.09 -41.63
C VAL A 279 18.58 -3.53 -43.02
N SER A 280 17.88 -4.51 -43.64
CA SER A 280 18.26 -5.04 -44.96
C SER A 280 18.13 -4.03 -46.10
N ARG A 281 17.35 -2.94 -45.90
CA ARG A 281 17.20 -1.84 -46.86
C ARG A 281 18.25 -0.75 -46.70
N ALA A 282 19.06 -0.81 -45.64
CA ALA A 282 20.13 0.15 -45.43
C ALA A 282 21.24 0.00 -46.49
N ARG A 283 22.04 1.06 -46.66
CA ARG A 283 23.14 1.04 -47.63
C ARG A 283 24.26 0.09 -47.15
N PRO A 284 24.88 -0.68 -48.07
CA PRO A 284 26.03 -1.50 -47.73
C PRO A 284 27.13 -0.68 -47.07
N LEU A 285 27.78 -1.29 -46.08
CA LEU A 285 28.97 -0.75 -45.48
C LEU A 285 30.18 -1.13 -46.33
N GLN A 286 30.79 -0.14 -46.97
CA GLN A 286 32.08 -0.30 -47.63
C GLN A 286 33.08 0.63 -46.92
N LEU A 287 34.20 0.07 -46.46
CA LEU A 287 35.17 0.84 -45.68
C LEU A 287 36.11 1.59 -46.59
N MET A 288 36.64 0.92 -47.62
CA MET A 288 37.55 1.48 -48.62
C MET A 288 36.98 1.30 -50.04
N PRO A 289 37.26 2.20 -50.99
CA PRO A 289 36.78 2.05 -52.37
C PRO A 289 37.28 0.76 -53.01
N ALA A 290 36.44 0.06 -53.77
CA ALA A 290 36.84 -1.19 -54.46
C ALA A 290 38.03 -1.04 -55.43
N SER A 291 38.38 0.19 -55.84
CA SER A 291 39.47 0.50 -56.76
C SER A 291 40.85 0.61 -56.11
N SER A 292 40.97 0.46 -54.79
CA SER A 292 42.26 0.54 -54.11
C SER A 292 43.17 -0.64 -54.47
N LYS A 293 44.42 -0.32 -54.85
CA LYS A 293 45.48 -1.28 -55.18
C LYS A 293 45.93 -2.07 -53.95
N GLY A 294 46.63 -3.18 -54.14
CA GLY A 294 47.14 -4.04 -53.08
C GLY A 294 46.68 -5.49 -53.24
N GLU A 295 47.56 -6.42 -52.87
CA GLU A 295 47.32 -7.87 -52.98
C GLU A 295 47.22 -8.50 -51.58
N ILE A 296 46.39 -9.54 -51.47
CA ILE A 296 46.31 -10.37 -50.26
C ILE A 296 46.57 -11.80 -50.67
N GLN A 297 47.52 -12.45 -49.99
CA GLN A 297 47.83 -13.86 -50.16
C GLN A 297 47.52 -14.60 -48.86
N THR A 298 47.05 -15.85 -48.98
CA THR A 298 46.73 -16.70 -47.84
C THR A 298 47.47 -18.01 -47.94
N HIS A 299 48.05 -18.44 -46.83
CA HIS A 299 48.63 -19.77 -46.70
C HIS A 299 47.60 -20.75 -46.12
N PRO A 300 47.72 -22.06 -46.42
CA PRO A 300 46.83 -23.07 -45.87
C PRO A 300 46.91 -23.10 -44.34
N SER A 301 45.77 -23.30 -43.68
CA SER A 301 45.73 -23.31 -42.22
C SER A 301 46.39 -24.57 -41.63
N ALA A 302 47.14 -24.41 -40.55
CA ALA A 302 47.77 -25.50 -39.82
C ALA A 302 47.67 -25.28 -38.31
N ARG A 303 47.80 -26.36 -37.52
CA ARG A 303 47.80 -26.27 -36.04
C ARG A 303 49.04 -25.55 -35.50
N THR A 304 50.15 -25.72 -36.20
CA THR A 304 51.42 -25.05 -35.94
C THR A 304 51.90 -24.47 -37.26
N ILE A 305 52.24 -23.18 -37.27
CA ILE A 305 52.79 -22.48 -38.44
C ILE A 305 54.19 -22.00 -38.10
N GLU A 306 55.12 -22.20 -39.03
CA GLU A 306 56.44 -21.59 -38.99
C GLU A 306 56.41 -20.30 -39.80
N VAL A 307 56.69 -19.18 -39.13
CA VAL A 307 56.70 -17.86 -39.75
C VAL A 307 58.13 -17.36 -39.78
N THR A 308 58.61 -16.97 -40.96
CA THR A 308 59.90 -16.33 -41.13
C THR A 308 59.74 -14.84 -40.84
N VAL A 309 60.49 -14.33 -39.87
CA VAL A 309 60.55 -12.91 -39.54
C VAL A 309 61.68 -12.27 -40.38
N PRO A 310 61.37 -11.39 -41.34
CA PRO A 310 62.38 -10.72 -42.15
C PRO A 310 63.34 -9.87 -41.30
N THR A 311 64.59 -9.78 -41.73
CA THR A 311 65.61 -8.95 -41.08
C THR A 311 65.16 -7.48 -41.02
N GLY A 312 65.24 -6.86 -39.84
CA GLY A 312 64.77 -5.48 -39.62
C GLY A 312 63.27 -5.33 -39.36
N SER A 313 62.50 -6.43 -39.37
CA SER A 313 61.11 -6.45 -38.93
C SER A 313 60.96 -7.06 -37.53
N SER A 314 59.80 -6.84 -36.91
CA SER A 314 59.48 -7.44 -35.63
C SER A 314 58.23 -8.30 -35.74
N LEU A 315 58.24 -9.43 -35.05
CA LEU A 315 57.09 -10.29 -34.80
C LEU A 315 56.53 -9.91 -33.43
N SER A 316 55.25 -9.54 -33.39
CA SER A 316 54.52 -9.33 -32.14
C SER A 316 53.41 -10.38 -32.03
N ALA A 317 53.55 -11.33 -31.11
CA ALA A 317 52.60 -12.42 -30.90
C ALA A 317 51.99 -12.37 -29.49
N ARG A 318 50.78 -12.92 -29.31
CA ARG A 318 50.18 -13.09 -27.98
C ARG A 318 51.06 -13.98 -27.09
N SER A 319 51.14 -13.63 -25.81
CA SER A 319 51.87 -14.43 -24.83
C SER A 319 51.38 -15.87 -24.83
N GLY A 320 52.31 -16.83 -24.89
CA GLY A 320 52.03 -18.27 -24.90
C GLY A 320 51.96 -18.93 -26.28
N TYR A 321 51.78 -18.16 -27.37
CA TYR A 321 51.65 -18.73 -28.72
C TYR A 321 52.99 -19.07 -29.39
N ILE A 322 54.10 -18.51 -28.90
CA ILE A 322 55.44 -18.81 -29.41
C ILE A 322 55.92 -20.12 -28.78
N GLN A 323 56.04 -21.17 -29.60
CA GLN A 323 56.44 -22.51 -29.17
C GLN A 323 57.96 -22.72 -29.24
N SER A 324 58.63 -22.16 -30.24
CA SER A 324 60.09 -22.30 -30.42
C SER A 324 60.85 -20.98 -30.25
N ASP A 325 62.15 -21.09 -29.97
CA ASP A 325 63.16 -20.02 -29.94
C ASP A 325 62.71 -18.66 -29.36
N ARG A 326 62.76 -18.55 -28.03
CA ARG A 326 62.41 -17.33 -27.27
C ARG A 326 63.61 -16.41 -26.99
N LEU A 327 64.79 -16.69 -27.55
CA LEU A 327 65.99 -15.88 -27.28
C LEU A 327 65.77 -14.42 -27.72
N GLY A 328 66.03 -13.46 -26.84
CA GLY A 328 65.82 -12.03 -27.14
C GLY A 328 64.35 -11.57 -27.16
N ALA A 329 63.40 -12.40 -26.70
CA ALA A 329 62.00 -12.01 -26.55
C ALA A 329 61.83 -10.87 -25.54
N ARG A 330 61.09 -9.84 -25.92
CA ARG A 330 60.71 -8.74 -25.03
C ARG A 330 59.21 -8.70 -24.82
N SER A 331 58.77 -8.42 -23.60
CA SER A 331 57.35 -8.19 -23.32
C SER A 331 56.96 -6.79 -23.79
N ALA A 332 55.99 -6.70 -24.69
CA ALA A 332 55.39 -5.46 -25.15
C ALA A 332 53.95 -5.38 -24.63
N LEU A 333 53.67 -4.38 -23.78
CA LEU A 333 52.35 -4.21 -23.18
C LEU A 333 51.27 -3.90 -24.25
N PHE A 334 51.62 -3.12 -25.25
CA PHE A 334 50.76 -2.71 -26.36
C PHE A 334 51.46 -2.93 -27.70
N PHE A 335 50.69 -3.23 -28.75
CA PHE A 335 51.20 -3.31 -30.13
C PHE A 335 51.80 -1.97 -30.58
N ASP A 336 51.02 -0.90 -30.48
CA ASP A 336 51.45 0.47 -30.73
C ASP A 336 51.24 1.33 -29.49
N TRP A 337 52.34 1.89 -28.97
CA TRP A 337 52.33 2.81 -27.83
C TRP A 337 51.66 4.15 -28.13
N LYS A 338 51.57 4.55 -29.40
CA LYS A 338 50.85 5.77 -29.81
C LYS A 338 49.34 5.60 -29.72
N ALA A 339 48.85 4.36 -29.74
CA ALA A 339 47.42 4.05 -29.70
C ALA A 339 47.14 2.92 -28.68
N PRO A 340 47.32 3.17 -27.37
CA PRO A 340 47.15 2.13 -26.34
C PRO A 340 45.69 1.64 -26.27
N ASN A 341 44.73 2.56 -26.45
CA ASN A 341 43.30 2.22 -26.51
C ASN A 341 42.98 1.30 -27.69
N LEU A 342 43.64 1.50 -28.84
CA LEU A 342 43.43 0.70 -30.02
C LEU A 342 44.03 -0.70 -29.85
N SER A 343 45.25 -0.78 -29.30
CA SER A 343 45.93 -2.03 -28.95
C SER A 343 45.15 -2.86 -27.92
N TYR A 344 44.62 -2.20 -26.88
CA TYR A 344 43.72 -2.81 -25.91
C TYR A 344 42.45 -3.33 -26.60
N ALA A 345 41.81 -2.48 -27.41
CA ALA A 345 40.56 -2.82 -28.09
C ALA A 345 40.72 -3.84 -29.23
N SER A 346 41.93 -4.04 -29.75
CA SER A 346 42.24 -5.12 -30.70
C SER A 346 42.68 -6.42 -30.02
N GLY A 347 42.69 -6.48 -28.68
CA GLY A 347 43.20 -7.64 -27.95
C GLY A 347 44.67 -7.93 -28.24
N LEU A 348 45.42 -6.89 -28.62
CA LEU A 348 46.86 -6.91 -28.90
C LEU A 348 47.60 -6.28 -27.72
N ILE A 349 47.40 -6.89 -26.55
CA ILE A 349 48.02 -6.51 -25.29
C ILE A 349 48.81 -7.69 -24.73
N MET A 350 49.80 -7.40 -23.87
CA MET A 350 50.67 -8.42 -23.29
C MET A 350 51.29 -9.32 -24.38
N LEU A 351 51.85 -8.67 -25.39
CA LEU A 351 52.48 -9.34 -26.52
C LEU A 351 53.92 -9.70 -26.17
N THR A 352 54.40 -10.76 -26.79
CA THR A 352 55.82 -11.09 -26.86
C THR A 352 56.34 -10.60 -28.21
N ARG A 353 57.29 -9.66 -28.16
CA ARG A 353 57.95 -9.10 -29.34
C ARG A 353 59.29 -9.81 -29.56
N LEU A 354 59.51 -10.28 -30.77
CA LEU A 354 60.76 -10.83 -31.26
C LEU A 354 61.25 -9.95 -32.40
N GLU A 355 62.48 -9.46 -32.28
CA GLU A 355 63.16 -8.72 -33.34
C GLU A 355 64.12 -9.67 -34.05
N ALA A 356 64.14 -9.61 -35.37
CA ALA A 356 65.17 -10.30 -36.15
C ALA A 356 66.46 -9.47 -36.10
N GLU A 357 67.53 -10.05 -35.55
CA GLU A 357 68.84 -9.41 -35.47
C GLU A 357 69.39 -9.10 -36.87
N ALA A 358 70.01 -7.93 -37.03
CA ALA A 358 70.51 -7.44 -38.32
C ALA A 358 71.65 -8.30 -38.91
N ASP A 359 72.26 -9.17 -38.11
CA ASP A 359 73.48 -9.91 -38.43
C ASP A 359 73.22 -11.26 -39.15
N LYS A 360 71.95 -11.69 -39.25
CA LYS A 360 71.55 -12.90 -39.97
C LYS A 360 70.84 -12.53 -41.28
N SER A 361 71.43 -12.94 -42.40
CA SER A 361 70.94 -12.66 -43.75
C SER A 361 69.69 -13.45 -44.16
N ASP A 362 69.31 -14.49 -43.41
CA ASP A 362 68.24 -15.44 -43.78
C ASP A 362 66.94 -15.30 -42.95
N GLY A 363 66.81 -14.19 -42.21
CA GLY A 363 65.67 -13.98 -41.31
C GLY A 363 65.67 -14.94 -40.10
N ARG A 364 64.65 -14.83 -39.26
CA ARG A 364 64.47 -15.70 -38.07
C ARG A 364 63.21 -16.54 -38.20
N LEU A 365 63.35 -17.86 -38.16
CA LEU A 365 62.20 -18.78 -38.18
C LEU A 365 61.62 -18.95 -36.78
N VAL A 366 60.33 -18.70 -36.61
CA VAL A 366 59.62 -18.84 -35.32
C VAL A 366 58.39 -19.72 -35.51
N SER A 367 58.23 -20.72 -34.64
CA SER A 367 57.07 -21.61 -34.64
C SER A 367 55.98 -21.09 -33.71
N LEU A 368 54.78 -20.92 -34.26
CA LEU A 368 53.58 -20.45 -33.58
C LEU A 368 52.55 -21.59 -33.50
N GLY A 369 51.91 -21.73 -32.34
CA GLY A 369 50.80 -22.67 -32.13
C GLY A 369 49.96 -22.29 -30.93
N SER A 370 48.69 -22.70 -30.92
CA SER A 370 47.78 -22.39 -29.80
C SER A 370 48.22 -23.13 -28.53
N PRO A 371 48.32 -22.45 -27.37
CA PRO A 371 48.80 -23.06 -26.12
C PRO A 371 47.75 -23.94 -25.43
N ASP A 372 46.48 -23.53 -25.52
CA ASP A 372 45.41 -24.06 -24.67
C ASP A 372 44.41 -24.94 -25.44
N ASP A 373 44.33 -24.80 -26.78
CA ASP A 373 43.31 -25.46 -27.58
C ASP A 373 43.88 -26.30 -28.74
N PRO A 374 43.72 -27.64 -28.71
CA PRO A 374 44.21 -28.52 -29.77
C PRO A 374 43.36 -28.48 -31.05
N ASP A 375 42.16 -27.90 -31.02
CA ASP A 375 41.26 -27.76 -32.18
C ASP A 375 41.35 -26.37 -32.84
N ALA A 376 42.25 -25.52 -32.35
CA ALA A 376 42.58 -24.25 -32.96
C ALA A 376 43.51 -24.45 -34.18
N TYR A 377 43.17 -23.77 -35.27
CA TYR A 377 43.97 -23.69 -36.49
C TYR A 377 44.42 -22.26 -36.70
N LEU A 378 45.70 -22.12 -37.06
CA LEU A 378 46.30 -20.86 -37.42
C LEU A 378 46.30 -20.72 -38.94
N MET A 379 46.17 -19.50 -39.45
CA MET A 379 46.32 -19.16 -40.87
C MET A 379 47.11 -17.87 -41.00
N GLU A 380 48.06 -17.84 -41.94
CA GLU A 380 48.83 -16.65 -42.26
C GLU A 380 48.17 -15.88 -43.43
N ILE A 381 47.98 -14.59 -43.21
CA ILE A 381 47.44 -13.63 -44.19
C ILE A 381 48.56 -12.64 -44.51
N CYS A 382 49.11 -12.73 -45.71
CA CYS A 382 50.15 -11.84 -46.21
C CYS A 382 49.51 -10.66 -46.93
N LEU A 383 49.85 -9.45 -46.52
CA LEU A 383 49.42 -8.19 -47.11
C LEU A 383 50.58 -7.58 -47.87
N ASP A 384 50.35 -7.16 -49.12
CA ASP A 384 51.31 -6.35 -49.89
C ASP A 384 50.66 -5.03 -50.30
N ASP A 385 51.14 -3.94 -49.69
CA ASP A 385 50.64 -2.57 -49.81
C ASP A 385 49.11 -2.50 -49.80
N HIS A 386 48.50 -3.26 -48.89
CA HIS A 386 47.05 -3.46 -48.91
C HIS A 386 46.32 -2.36 -48.11
N PRO A 387 45.22 -1.77 -48.64
CA PRO A 387 44.46 -0.66 -48.05
C PRO A 387 43.82 -1.00 -46.71
N GLY A 388 43.57 -2.30 -46.49
CA GLY A 388 43.23 -2.81 -45.17
C GLY A 388 42.40 -4.08 -45.20
N VAL A 389 42.59 -4.92 -44.20
CA VAL A 389 41.71 -6.06 -43.91
C VAL A 389 41.05 -5.83 -42.56
N VAL A 390 39.74 -6.05 -42.49
CA VAL A 390 38.99 -6.05 -41.24
C VAL A 390 39.16 -7.41 -40.56
N LEU A 391 39.70 -7.44 -39.35
CA LEU A 391 39.82 -8.66 -38.56
C LEU A 391 39.19 -8.48 -37.18
N ARG A 392 38.56 -9.52 -36.66
CA ARG A 392 38.06 -9.53 -35.29
C ARG A 392 39.22 -9.71 -34.32
N ALA A 393 39.38 -8.75 -33.41
CA ALA A 393 40.38 -8.70 -32.34
C ALA A 393 40.68 -10.07 -31.69
N ARG A 394 39.63 -10.81 -31.31
CA ARG A 394 39.76 -12.10 -30.62
C ARG A 394 40.52 -13.16 -31.41
N ASN A 395 40.47 -13.11 -32.75
CA ASN A 395 41.04 -14.12 -33.63
C ASN A 395 42.46 -13.76 -34.08
N ILE A 396 43.05 -12.66 -33.61
CA ILE A 396 44.40 -12.25 -34.01
C ILE A 396 45.40 -12.80 -33.01
N VAL A 397 46.39 -13.53 -33.51
CA VAL A 397 47.43 -14.16 -32.68
C VAL A 397 48.75 -13.40 -32.78
N ALA A 398 49.18 -13.11 -34.00
CA ALA A 398 50.45 -12.45 -34.23
C ALA A 398 50.44 -11.56 -35.46
N VAL A 399 51.37 -10.61 -35.49
CA VAL A 399 51.57 -9.64 -36.57
C VAL A 399 53.07 -9.53 -36.84
N VAL A 400 53.46 -9.58 -38.12
CA VAL A 400 54.84 -9.50 -38.61
C VAL A 400 54.94 -8.37 -39.63
N GLY A 401 55.96 -7.53 -39.52
CA GLY A 401 56.24 -6.48 -40.51
C GLY A 401 55.59 -5.13 -40.18
N ALA A 402 55.44 -4.29 -41.20
CA ALA A 402 55.04 -2.89 -41.08
C ALA A 402 53.52 -2.73 -41.23
N ILE A 403 52.76 -3.33 -40.30
CA ILE A 403 51.30 -3.28 -40.31
C ILE A 403 50.80 -2.18 -39.38
N SER A 404 49.98 -1.30 -39.94
CA SER A 404 49.28 -0.24 -39.22
C SER A 404 47.86 -0.69 -38.86
N VAL A 405 47.43 -0.38 -37.63
CA VAL A 405 46.08 -0.66 -37.15
C VAL A 405 45.31 0.64 -37.08
N THR A 406 44.12 0.67 -37.67
CA THR A 406 43.20 1.81 -37.62
C THR A 406 41.81 1.35 -37.18
N ALA A 407 41.08 2.20 -36.45
CA ALA A 407 39.69 1.92 -36.06
C ALA A 407 38.72 2.78 -36.86
N HIS A 408 37.75 2.14 -37.50
CA HIS A 408 36.65 2.78 -38.20
C HIS A 408 35.37 2.64 -37.37
N TRP A 409 34.86 3.77 -36.88
CA TRP A 409 33.59 3.85 -36.17
C TRP A 409 32.44 4.06 -37.16
N ARG A 410 31.40 3.23 -37.10
CA ARG A 410 30.26 3.25 -38.02
C ARG A 410 28.94 3.36 -37.24
N LEU A 411 28.84 4.40 -36.42
CA LEU A 411 27.67 4.68 -35.58
C LEU A 411 26.39 4.99 -36.38
N THR A 412 26.52 5.42 -37.64
CA THR A 412 25.38 5.73 -38.52
C THR A 412 24.92 4.54 -39.36
N SER A 413 25.62 3.40 -39.31
CA SER A 413 25.28 2.23 -40.11
C SER A 413 24.35 1.28 -39.35
N TRP A 414 23.13 1.09 -39.87
CA TRP A 414 22.18 0.12 -39.32
C TRP A 414 22.71 -1.31 -39.33
N HIS A 415 23.55 -1.66 -40.31
CA HIS A 415 24.19 -2.98 -40.36
C HIS A 415 25.14 -3.19 -39.17
N ALA A 416 25.90 -2.15 -38.80
CA ALA A 416 26.82 -2.19 -37.66
C ALA A 416 26.07 -2.33 -36.32
N TRP A 417 24.91 -1.68 -36.18
CA TRP A 417 24.03 -1.85 -35.02
C TRP A 417 23.40 -3.24 -34.95
N ALA A 418 22.97 -3.79 -36.09
CA ALA A 418 22.32 -5.10 -36.16
C ALA A 418 23.25 -6.25 -35.72
N THR A 419 24.55 -6.17 -36.03
CA THR A 419 25.56 -7.12 -35.51
C THR A 419 26.16 -6.70 -34.18
N SER A 420 25.79 -5.53 -33.66
CA SER A 420 26.44 -4.88 -32.51
C SER A 420 27.95 -4.71 -32.70
N GLN A 421 28.40 -4.57 -33.95
CA GLN A 421 29.80 -4.32 -34.35
C GLN A 421 29.93 -2.89 -34.87
N VAL A 422 29.85 -1.92 -33.96
CA VAL A 422 29.93 -0.48 -34.30
C VAL A 422 31.35 -0.03 -34.66
N ARG A 423 32.36 -0.85 -34.37
CA ARG A 423 33.78 -0.58 -34.57
C ARG A 423 34.42 -1.68 -35.41
N PHE A 424 35.07 -1.27 -36.49
CA PHE A 424 35.83 -2.16 -37.37
C PHE A 424 37.32 -1.84 -37.26
N LEU A 425 38.12 -2.85 -36.93
CA LEU A 425 39.57 -2.74 -36.88
C LEU A 425 40.16 -3.14 -38.21
N THR A 426 40.87 -2.23 -38.84
CA THR A 426 41.48 -2.41 -40.16
C THR A 426 42.99 -2.47 -40.04
N PHE A 427 43.58 -3.49 -40.66
CA PHE A 427 45.01 -3.74 -40.69
C PHE A 427 45.53 -3.49 -42.11
N SER A 428 46.39 -2.47 -42.27
CA SER A 428 46.89 -1.99 -43.56
C SER A 428 48.42 -1.91 -43.59
N GLY A 429 49.02 -2.09 -44.76
CA GLY A 429 50.47 -2.07 -44.98
C GLY A 429 51.01 -3.36 -45.60
N SER A 430 52.32 -3.58 -45.48
CA SER A 430 53.00 -4.78 -45.97
C SER A 430 53.53 -5.63 -44.81
N GLY A 431 53.10 -6.89 -44.75
CA GLY A 431 53.47 -7.83 -43.68
C GLY A 431 52.50 -9.00 -43.55
N SER A 432 52.71 -9.83 -42.55
CA SER A 432 51.89 -11.03 -42.30
C SER A 432 51.08 -10.91 -41.02
N ILE A 433 49.81 -11.30 -41.07
CA ILE A 433 48.93 -11.41 -39.91
C ILE A 433 48.57 -12.87 -39.71
N ILE A 434 48.81 -13.37 -38.50
CA ILE A 434 48.45 -14.73 -38.11
C ILE A 434 47.13 -14.68 -37.35
N VAL A 435 46.14 -15.37 -37.89
CA VAL A 435 44.80 -15.48 -37.29
C VAL A 435 44.55 -16.90 -36.80
N GLU A 436 43.77 -17.00 -35.73
CA GLU A 436 43.28 -18.25 -35.15
C GLU A 436 41.79 -18.41 -35.41
N GLY A 437 41.39 -19.64 -35.72
CA GLY A 437 39.99 -20.03 -35.78
C GLY A 437 39.81 -21.51 -35.50
N TYR A 438 38.55 -21.93 -35.37
CA TYR A 438 38.21 -23.25 -34.83
C TYR A 438 37.74 -24.23 -35.89
N GLY A 439 38.30 -25.45 -35.82
CA GLY A 439 37.99 -26.58 -36.70
C GLY A 439 38.64 -26.50 -38.09
N ASP A 440 38.66 -25.31 -38.70
CA ASP A 440 39.38 -24.99 -39.94
C ASP A 440 39.32 -23.46 -40.16
N VAL A 441 40.30 -22.89 -40.86
CA VAL A 441 40.32 -21.46 -41.23
C VAL A 441 40.64 -21.32 -42.70
N ALA A 442 39.74 -20.67 -43.45
CA ALA A 442 39.92 -20.50 -44.89
C ALA A 442 39.60 -19.07 -45.35
N GLY A 443 40.48 -18.54 -46.19
CA GLY A 443 40.21 -17.39 -47.06
C GLY A 443 39.42 -17.81 -48.29
N HIS A 444 38.42 -17.04 -48.69
CA HIS A 444 37.66 -17.25 -49.92
C HIS A 444 37.66 -15.95 -50.73
N THR A 445 38.15 -16.03 -51.96
CA THR A 445 38.17 -14.90 -52.91
C THR A 445 36.82 -14.81 -53.61
N LEU A 446 36.21 -13.64 -53.54
CA LEU A 446 35.03 -13.24 -54.29
C LEU A 446 35.48 -12.38 -55.47
N GLU A 447 34.98 -12.69 -56.67
CA GLU A 447 35.24 -11.88 -57.86
C GLU A 447 34.05 -10.99 -58.21
N GLN A 448 32.85 -11.57 -58.36
CA GLN A 448 31.60 -10.85 -58.65
C GLN A 448 30.37 -11.42 -57.92
N ASP A 449 30.52 -12.53 -57.21
CA ASP A 449 29.42 -13.20 -56.54
C ASP A 449 29.10 -12.61 -55.16
N CYS A 450 27.88 -12.87 -54.72
CA CYS A 450 27.43 -12.59 -53.37
C CYS A 450 27.61 -13.84 -52.50
N CYS A 451 28.27 -13.72 -51.36
CA CYS A 451 28.40 -14.83 -50.41
C CYS A 451 27.76 -14.49 -49.08
N GLU A 452 26.96 -15.43 -48.56
CA GLU A 452 26.35 -15.36 -47.24
C GLU A 452 27.08 -16.29 -46.27
N LYS A 453 27.44 -15.77 -45.09
CA LYS A 453 28.00 -16.56 -43.99
C LYS A 453 27.36 -16.16 -42.67
N ARG A 454 27.26 -17.14 -41.76
CA ARG A 454 26.79 -16.88 -40.40
C ARG A 454 27.79 -16.01 -39.65
N MET A 455 27.31 -14.95 -39.00
CA MET A 455 28.12 -13.98 -38.27
C MET A 455 29.19 -14.58 -37.34
N PRO A 456 28.92 -15.61 -36.50
CA PRO A 456 29.95 -16.16 -35.60
C PRO A 456 31.10 -16.87 -36.33
N LEU A 457 30.91 -17.28 -37.59
CA LEU A 457 31.92 -17.95 -38.40
C LEU A 457 32.85 -16.98 -39.14
N VAL A 458 32.47 -15.71 -39.27
CA VAL A 458 33.32 -14.72 -39.94
C VAL A 458 34.44 -14.30 -39.00
N ILE A 459 35.68 -14.44 -39.46
CA ILE A 459 36.90 -13.96 -38.78
C ILE A 459 37.19 -12.53 -39.21
N GLY A 460 37.02 -12.25 -40.50
CA GLY A 460 37.33 -10.96 -41.08
C GLY A 460 37.03 -10.89 -42.57
N PHE A 461 37.23 -9.73 -43.17
CA PHE A 461 36.97 -9.47 -44.58
C PHE A 461 37.81 -8.30 -45.10
N ASP A 462 38.07 -8.30 -46.40
CA ASP A 462 38.73 -7.20 -47.10
C ASP A 462 37.89 -5.92 -47.05
N THR A 463 38.51 -4.78 -46.73
CA THR A 463 37.85 -3.47 -46.65
C THR A 463 37.20 -3.00 -47.95
N ARG A 464 37.61 -3.57 -49.09
CA ARG A 464 37.05 -3.32 -50.43
C ARG A 464 35.67 -3.95 -50.64
N LEU A 465 35.33 -5.00 -49.89
CA LEU A 465 34.05 -5.68 -50.00
C LEU A 465 32.90 -4.82 -49.46
N ALA A 466 31.76 -4.86 -50.14
CA ALA A 466 30.53 -4.28 -49.63
C ALA A 466 29.91 -5.25 -48.62
N TYR A 467 29.95 -4.85 -47.35
CA TYR A 467 29.38 -5.60 -46.23
C TYR A 467 27.93 -5.22 -46.00
N LYS A 468 27.04 -6.23 -46.02
CA LYS A 468 25.62 -6.09 -45.67
C LYS A 468 25.25 -7.13 -44.64
N THR A 469 24.13 -6.88 -43.97
CA THR A 469 23.53 -7.85 -43.07
C THR A 469 22.14 -8.21 -43.56
N ARG A 470 21.81 -9.50 -43.49
CA ARG A 470 20.49 -10.02 -43.84
C ARG A 470 19.95 -10.84 -42.67
N ARG A 471 18.63 -11.02 -42.63
CA ARG A 471 18.02 -12.00 -41.70
C ARG A 471 18.33 -13.41 -42.15
N THR A 472 18.48 -14.33 -41.19
CA THR A 472 18.46 -15.77 -41.52
C THR A 472 17.16 -16.14 -42.24
N ALA A 473 17.27 -17.04 -43.22
CA ALA A 473 16.15 -17.47 -44.04
C ALA A 473 15.07 -18.20 -43.21
N THR A 474 15.47 -18.91 -42.16
CA THR A 474 14.56 -19.76 -41.38
C THR A 474 14.24 -19.15 -40.01
N PHE A 475 12.96 -18.81 -39.80
CA PHE A 475 12.49 -18.21 -38.55
C PHE A 475 12.49 -19.19 -37.37
N LEU A 476 12.01 -20.42 -37.57
CA LEU A 476 11.79 -21.37 -36.48
C LEU A 476 13.08 -21.81 -35.78
N PRO A 477 14.18 -22.12 -36.50
CA PRO A 477 15.47 -22.41 -35.86
C PRO A 477 16.01 -21.21 -35.07
N TYR A 478 15.85 -19.99 -35.57
CA TYR A 478 16.23 -18.77 -34.86
C TYR A 478 15.41 -18.57 -33.57
N LEU A 479 14.10 -18.80 -33.61
CA LEU A 479 13.22 -18.60 -32.46
C LEU A 479 13.57 -19.56 -31.32
N LEU A 480 13.87 -20.82 -31.65
CA LEU A 480 14.09 -21.91 -30.70
C LEU A 480 15.55 -22.02 -30.23
N ASP A 481 16.53 -21.85 -31.13
CA ASP A 481 17.96 -22.01 -30.87
C ASP A 481 18.76 -20.85 -31.49
N PRO A 482 18.71 -19.65 -30.88
CA PRO A 482 19.35 -18.45 -31.41
C PRO A 482 20.88 -18.52 -31.41
N GLU A 483 21.49 -19.47 -30.69
CA GLU A 483 22.94 -19.64 -30.66
C GLU A 483 23.46 -20.38 -31.89
N ARG A 484 22.69 -21.36 -32.37
CA ARG A 484 23.03 -22.08 -33.61
C ARG A 484 22.68 -21.29 -34.85
N GLU A 485 21.54 -20.62 -34.82
CA GLU A 485 21.00 -19.87 -35.94
C GLU A 485 20.81 -18.41 -35.51
N PRO A 486 21.84 -17.55 -35.68
CA PRO A 486 21.74 -16.15 -35.30
C PRO A 486 20.70 -15.43 -36.18
N LEU A 487 20.09 -14.37 -35.62
CA LEU A 487 19.14 -13.53 -36.37
C LEU A 487 19.76 -12.99 -37.66
N VAL A 488 21.03 -12.62 -37.56
CA VAL A 488 21.77 -11.88 -38.58
C VAL A 488 22.83 -12.77 -39.22
N VAL A 489 22.82 -12.76 -40.55
CA VAL A 489 23.86 -13.33 -41.41
C VAL A 489 24.61 -12.20 -42.09
N ASP A 490 25.91 -12.41 -42.26
CA ASP A 490 26.83 -11.49 -42.92
C ASP A 490 26.82 -11.80 -44.42
N VAL A 491 26.66 -10.77 -45.24
CA VAL A 491 26.61 -10.86 -46.69
C VAL A 491 27.72 -9.99 -47.26
N PHE A 492 28.54 -10.58 -48.12
CA PHE A 492 29.66 -9.92 -48.78
C PHE A 492 29.39 -9.85 -50.28
N GLU A 493 29.52 -8.66 -50.85
CA GLU A 493 29.35 -8.40 -52.28
C GLU A 493 30.59 -7.68 -52.85
N GLY A 494 30.98 -8.03 -54.08
CA GLY A 494 32.06 -7.40 -54.82
C GLY A 494 33.35 -8.22 -54.88
N LYS A 495 34.44 -7.57 -55.29
CA LYS A 495 35.75 -8.20 -55.46
C LYS A 495 36.60 -8.05 -54.20
N GLY A 496 37.07 -9.15 -53.64
CA GLY A 496 37.91 -9.17 -52.45
C GLY A 496 37.88 -10.52 -51.74
N MET A 497 38.56 -10.63 -50.61
CA MET A 497 38.63 -11.89 -49.85
C MET A 497 37.95 -11.77 -48.49
N PHE A 498 37.28 -12.83 -48.06
CA PHE A 498 36.79 -12.94 -46.68
C PHE A 498 37.35 -14.19 -46.00
N PHE A 499 37.48 -14.12 -44.68
CA PHE A 499 38.05 -15.17 -43.84
C PHE A 499 37.00 -15.72 -42.91
N HIS A 500 36.89 -17.04 -42.88
CA HIS A 500 35.92 -17.70 -42.04
C HIS A 500 36.46 -18.98 -41.40
N GLN A 501 35.85 -19.35 -40.29
CA GLN A 501 36.09 -20.60 -39.59
C GLN A 501 34.96 -21.59 -39.82
N LYS A 502 35.25 -22.88 -39.69
CA LYS A 502 34.27 -23.95 -39.89
C LYS A 502 33.28 -24.09 -38.73
N ASN A 503 33.77 -23.95 -37.50
CA ASN A 503 32.96 -24.05 -36.29
C ASN A 503 33.11 -22.79 -35.43
N PRO A 504 32.03 -22.34 -34.76
CA PRO A 504 32.16 -21.30 -33.73
C PRO A 504 32.99 -21.83 -32.56
N THR A 505 33.74 -20.97 -31.89
CA THR A 505 34.65 -21.34 -30.78
C THR A 505 33.89 -22.02 -29.63
N SER A 506 34.47 -23.08 -29.05
CA SER A 506 33.86 -23.88 -27.96
C SER A 506 33.55 -23.03 -26.72
N HIS A 507 34.40 -22.04 -26.39
CA HIS A 507 34.18 -21.09 -25.31
C HIS A 507 32.92 -20.22 -25.45
N ALA A 508 32.43 -19.98 -26.68
CA ALA A 508 31.17 -19.27 -26.89
C ALA A 508 29.95 -20.14 -26.57
N ARG A 509 30.09 -21.47 -26.58
CA ARG A 509 29.03 -22.46 -26.36
C ARG A 509 28.80 -22.79 -24.88
N GLN A 510 29.70 -22.35 -24.00
CA GLN A 510 29.69 -22.63 -22.57
C GLN A 510 29.38 -21.40 -21.72
N LYS A 511 28.52 -20.48 -22.19
CA LYS A 511 27.96 -19.44 -21.32
C LYS A 511 26.87 -20.06 -20.45
N ARG A 512 27.18 -20.32 -19.18
CA ARG A 512 26.22 -20.83 -18.18
C ARG A 512 25.06 -19.84 -18.01
N THR A 513 23.85 -20.38 -18.03
CA THR A 513 22.55 -19.69 -18.01
C THR A 513 22.27 -18.79 -16.79
N GLY A 514 23.21 -18.67 -15.84
CA GLY A 514 23.07 -17.90 -14.59
C GLY A 514 23.58 -16.46 -14.64
N GLU A 515 24.37 -16.07 -15.64
CA GLU A 515 25.06 -14.77 -15.64
C GLU A 515 24.36 -13.68 -16.49
N HIS A 516 23.15 -13.93 -16.97
CA HIS A 516 22.54 -13.12 -18.04
C HIS A 516 22.16 -11.68 -17.67
N VAL A 517 21.98 -11.33 -16.39
CA VAL A 517 21.50 -9.98 -16.00
C VAL A 517 22.65 -9.04 -15.67
N ALA A 518 23.62 -9.49 -14.87
CA ALA A 518 24.81 -8.68 -14.54
C ALA A 518 25.70 -8.45 -15.78
N ASN A 519 25.83 -9.46 -16.66
CA ASN A 519 26.57 -9.33 -17.89
C ASN A 519 25.80 -8.61 -19.00
N PHE A 520 24.53 -8.21 -18.85
CA PHE A 520 23.82 -7.53 -19.94
C PHE A 520 24.39 -6.13 -20.19
N PHE A 521 24.61 -5.35 -19.13
CA PHE A 521 25.22 -4.02 -19.23
C PHE A 521 26.70 -4.10 -19.61
N LEU A 522 27.44 -5.05 -19.03
CA LEU A 522 28.84 -5.25 -19.37
C LEU A 522 29.01 -5.82 -20.79
N ASP A 523 28.19 -6.76 -21.27
CA ASP A 523 28.22 -7.23 -22.67
C ASP A 523 27.76 -6.13 -23.62
N ALA A 524 26.79 -5.29 -23.25
CA ALA A 524 26.36 -4.17 -24.10
C ALA A 524 27.47 -3.12 -24.24
N VAL A 525 28.13 -2.76 -23.13
CA VAL A 525 29.30 -1.86 -23.12
C VAL A 525 30.48 -2.51 -23.84
N ARG A 526 30.75 -3.80 -23.60
CA ARG A 526 31.82 -4.58 -24.24
C ARG A 526 31.61 -4.68 -25.76
N LYS A 527 30.38 -4.95 -26.22
CA LYS A 527 30.02 -4.95 -27.65
C LYS A 527 30.10 -3.56 -28.27
N LEU A 528 29.65 -2.52 -27.55
CA LEU A 528 29.77 -1.12 -27.97
C LEU A 528 31.24 -0.68 -28.09
N LEU A 529 32.12 -1.28 -27.28
CA LEU A 529 33.58 -1.12 -27.33
C LEU A 529 34.29 -2.12 -28.27
N GLY A 530 33.58 -3.09 -28.85
CA GLY A 530 34.08 -4.05 -29.84
C GLY A 530 34.89 -5.24 -29.30
N PHE A 531 34.56 -5.74 -28.11
CA PHE A 531 35.24 -6.84 -27.39
C PHE A 531 34.43 -8.14 -27.28
#